data_AF-A0A960EUX4-F1
#
_entry.id   AF-A0A960EUX4-F1
#
_cell.length_a   1.000
_cell.length_b   1.000
_cell.length_c   1.000
_cell.angle_alpha   90.00
_cell.angle_beta   90.00
_cell.angle_gamma   90.00
#
_symmetry.space_group_name_H-M   'P 1'
#
loop_
_entity.id
_entity.type
_entity.pdbx_description
1 polymer ?
#
loop_
_entity_poly.entity_id
_entity_poly.type
_entity_poly.pdbx_seq_one_letter_code
_entity_poly.pdbx_strand_id
1 'polypeptide(L)'
;MPFTPEEIAEKTFLVGLRGYDKDEVRAFLRSVADGYREALTAAEDAKTAKEAAESEEPAEQPEAEVPAEEVDQPEGPVADDAPAEEEPIVEPAEPASGGTTPAGTTDWDNVGQEIATVLRTAHEQAASLRADAARDVEELRTTAEAEAQATREAADQDRAESQRTLAAAQEQALGLVADAQERVDAMLESSKERARVEAEASVAELTAQIAQLTEARDEAAAALTELRSRIDDAIGSAGAA
;
A
#
# COMPACT_ATOMS: atom_id res chain seq x y z
N MET A 1 4.54 19.05 18.82
CA MET A 1 3.50 18.00 18.78
C MET A 1 2.65 18.16 20.05
N PRO A 2 1.32 18.26 19.98
CA PRO A 2 0.50 18.59 21.15
C PRO A 2 0.15 17.42 22.08
N PHE A 3 0.46 16.16 21.70
CA PHE A 3 0.28 14.97 22.55
C PHE A 3 1.41 13.96 22.32
N THR A 4 1.81 13.22 23.35
CA THR A 4 2.73 12.08 23.23
C THR A 4 1.98 10.76 23.05
N PRO A 5 2.60 9.71 22.48
CA PRO A 5 1.94 8.40 22.35
C PRO A 5 1.43 7.84 23.69
N GLU A 6 2.16 8.08 24.78
CA GLU A 6 1.80 7.62 26.13
C GLU A 6 0.53 8.34 26.63
N GLU A 7 0.45 9.65 26.38
CA GLU A 7 -0.72 10.46 26.74
C GLU A 7 -2.00 10.05 25.99
N ILE A 8 -1.86 9.52 24.76
CA ILE A 8 -2.97 9.00 23.96
C ILE A 8 -3.45 7.66 24.53
N ALA A 9 -2.53 6.76 24.86
CA ALA A 9 -2.86 5.43 25.40
C ALA A 9 -3.56 5.50 26.77
N GLU A 10 -3.25 6.50 27.58
CA GLU A 10 -3.80 6.66 28.94
C GLU A 10 -5.02 7.60 29.00
N LYS A 11 -5.44 8.17 27.86
CA LYS A 11 -6.52 9.16 27.85
C LYS A 11 -7.85 8.55 28.28
N THR A 12 -8.46 9.12 29.32
CA THR A 12 -9.76 8.68 29.85
C THR A 12 -10.84 9.71 29.56
N PHE A 13 -12.01 9.23 29.11
CA PHE A 13 -13.19 10.05 28.78
C PHE A 13 -14.32 9.83 29.79
N LEU A 14 -15.14 10.86 30.00
CA LEU A 14 -16.37 10.74 30.80
C LEU A 14 -17.39 9.88 30.06
N VAL A 15 -18.18 9.10 30.80
CA VAL A 15 -19.08 8.08 30.25
C VAL A 15 -20.53 8.47 30.49
N GLY A 16 -21.32 8.50 29.41
CA GLY A 16 -22.77 8.78 29.44
C GLY A 16 -23.63 7.52 29.31
N LEU A 17 -24.96 7.68 29.38
CA LEU A 17 -25.94 6.57 29.41
C LEU A 17 -26.00 5.73 28.11
N ARG A 18 -25.47 6.24 27.00
CA ARG A 18 -25.16 5.50 25.76
C ARG A 18 -23.87 6.06 25.18
N GLY A 19 -22.99 5.19 24.71
CA GLY A 19 -21.70 5.55 24.15
C GLY A 19 -20.91 4.33 23.70
N TYR A 20 -19.74 4.56 23.13
CA TYR A 20 -18.80 3.52 22.73
C TYR A 20 -18.32 2.70 23.93
N ASP A 21 -18.02 1.42 23.70
CA ASP A 21 -17.49 0.53 24.73
C ASP A 21 -16.13 1.05 25.21
N LYS A 22 -15.96 1.16 26.53
CA LYS A 22 -14.74 1.75 27.11
C LYS A 22 -13.51 0.91 26.82
N ASP A 23 -13.66 -0.40 26.80
CA ASP A 23 -12.54 -1.32 26.61
C ASP A 23 -12.15 -1.39 25.13
N GLU A 24 -13.13 -1.31 24.22
CA GLU A 24 -12.87 -1.15 22.78
C GLU A 24 -12.15 0.18 22.48
N VAL A 25 -12.62 1.29 23.06
CA VAL A 25 -11.97 2.59 22.89
C VAL A 25 -10.55 2.58 23.47
N ARG A 26 -10.32 1.94 24.62
CA ARG A 26 -8.96 1.80 25.18
C ARG A 26 -8.06 0.94 24.31
N ALA A 27 -8.58 -0.14 23.75
CA ALA A 27 -7.81 -0.98 22.81
C ALA A 27 -7.43 -0.19 21.56
N PHE A 28 -8.39 0.57 21.01
CA PHE A 28 -8.16 1.45 19.88
C PHE A 28 -7.10 2.52 20.17
N LEU A 29 -7.18 3.20 21.32
CA LEU A 29 -6.19 4.22 21.71
C LEU A 29 -4.78 3.64 21.88
N ARG A 30 -4.64 2.40 22.37
CA ARG A 30 -3.33 1.72 22.42
C ARG A 30 -2.79 1.45 21.02
N SER A 31 -3.63 0.95 20.11
CA SER A 31 -3.25 0.72 18.71
C SER A 31 -2.83 2.03 18.00
N VAL A 32 -3.56 3.12 18.22
CA VAL A 32 -3.19 4.44 17.69
C VAL A 32 -1.87 4.93 18.28
N ALA A 33 -1.64 4.73 19.58
CA ALA A 33 -0.37 5.09 20.22
C ALA A 33 0.81 4.26 19.69
N ASP A 34 0.59 2.96 19.41
CA ASP A 34 1.60 2.09 18.80
C ASP A 34 1.97 2.57 17.39
N GLY A 35 0.97 2.84 16.53
CA GLY A 35 1.22 3.38 15.19
C GLY A 35 1.87 4.77 15.21
N TYR A 36 1.56 5.60 16.22
CA TYR A 36 2.21 6.90 16.38
C TYR A 36 3.67 6.78 16.83
N ARG A 37 4.00 5.80 17.69
CA ARG A 37 5.41 5.49 18.03
C ARG A 37 6.18 5.03 16.81
N GLU A 38 5.60 4.15 16.02
CA GLU A 38 6.23 3.65 14.79
C GLU A 38 6.47 4.78 13.78
N ALA A 39 5.49 5.69 13.60
CA ALA A 39 5.65 6.85 12.74
C ALA A 39 6.73 7.83 13.24
N LEU A 40 6.89 8.00 14.56
CA LEU A 40 7.95 8.83 15.13
C LEU A 40 9.33 8.20 14.93
N THR A 41 9.47 6.89 15.16
CA THR A 41 10.72 6.17 14.90
C THR A 41 11.07 6.22 13.41
N ALA A 42 10.12 5.96 12.52
CA ALA A 42 10.32 6.08 11.08
C ALA A 42 10.69 7.50 10.65
N ALA A 43 10.14 8.53 11.30
CA ALA A 43 10.52 9.92 11.05
C ALA A 43 11.93 10.25 11.57
N GLU A 44 12.36 9.69 12.70
CA GLU A 44 13.72 9.82 13.23
C GLU A 44 14.75 9.08 12.37
N ASP A 45 14.41 7.89 11.88
CA ASP A 45 15.22 7.11 10.94
C ASP A 45 15.32 7.83 9.59
N ALA A 46 14.21 8.38 9.07
CA ALA A 46 14.21 9.18 7.86
C ALA A 46 15.02 10.48 8.03
N LYS A 47 14.98 11.09 9.22
CA LYS A 47 15.79 12.28 9.53
C LYS A 47 17.28 11.92 9.60
N THR A 48 17.63 10.79 10.21
CA THR A 48 19.01 10.30 10.32
C THR A 48 19.56 9.88 8.95
N ALA A 49 18.74 9.24 8.12
CA ALA A 49 19.07 8.92 6.74
C ALA A 49 19.26 10.18 5.88
N LYS A 50 18.45 11.22 6.11
CA LYS A 50 18.60 12.52 5.45
C LYS A 50 19.85 13.28 5.91
N GLU A 51 20.18 13.24 7.20
CA GLU A 51 21.36 13.89 7.78
C GLU A 51 22.67 13.16 7.40
N ALA A 52 22.60 11.84 7.19
CA ALA A 52 23.67 11.04 6.57
C ALA A 52 23.82 11.33 5.05
N ALA A 53 22.72 11.56 4.34
CA ALA A 53 22.74 11.90 2.91
C ALA A 53 23.16 13.37 2.62
N GLU A 54 23.10 14.27 3.60
CA GLU A 54 23.46 15.69 3.45
C GLU A 54 24.92 16.00 3.86
N SER A 55 25.66 14.99 4.36
CA SER A 55 27.10 15.09 4.64
C SER A 55 28.00 14.55 3.52
N GLU A 56 27.41 14.09 2.41
CA GLU A 56 28.11 13.69 1.18
C GLU A 56 27.53 14.44 -0.04
N GLU A 57 28.30 15.39 -0.56
CA GLU A 57 28.15 15.95 -1.91
C GLU A 57 29.56 16.09 -2.52
N PRO A 58 29.81 15.95 -3.84
CA PRO A 58 28.97 15.41 -4.92
C PRO A 58 29.71 14.40 -5.84
N ALA A 59 29.03 13.34 -6.28
CA ALA A 59 29.28 12.74 -7.58
C ALA A 59 28.00 12.10 -8.14
N GLU A 60 27.59 12.63 -9.30
CA GLU A 60 26.74 12.02 -10.32
C GLU A 60 25.29 11.63 -9.98
N GLN A 61 24.38 12.42 -10.55
CA GLN A 61 23.04 12.04 -10.99
C GLN A 61 23.07 10.84 -11.96
N PRO A 62 21.92 10.28 -12.41
CA PRO A 62 20.55 10.31 -11.88
C PRO A 62 19.96 8.87 -11.75
N GLU A 63 18.65 8.78 -11.49
CA GLU A 63 17.78 7.62 -11.76
C GLU A 63 17.84 6.43 -10.78
N ALA A 64 16.76 5.72 -10.50
CA ALA A 64 15.35 5.88 -10.79
C ALA A 64 14.60 4.88 -9.88
N GLU A 65 13.42 5.31 -9.46
CA GLU A 65 12.18 4.53 -9.30
C GLU A 65 12.12 3.37 -8.29
N VAL A 66 11.15 3.39 -7.36
CA VAL A 66 9.81 2.75 -7.51
C VAL A 66 9.89 1.48 -8.37
N PRO A 67 9.42 0.30 -7.89
CA PRO A 67 8.00 0.20 -7.60
C PRO A 67 7.62 -0.86 -6.56
N ALA A 68 6.46 -0.67 -5.94
CA ALA A 68 5.41 -1.68 -5.93
C ALA A 68 4.19 -1.05 -5.28
N GLU A 69 3.47 -0.29 -6.12
CA GLU A 69 2.03 -0.46 -6.23
C GLU A 69 1.67 -1.94 -5.99
N GLU A 70 0.85 -2.18 -4.98
CA GLU A 70 -0.58 -2.40 -5.19
C GLU A 70 -0.77 -3.92 -5.18
N VAL A 71 -1.75 -4.46 -4.47
CA VAL A 71 -3.04 -4.73 -5.08
C VAL A 71 -3.83 -5.46 -4.00
N ASP A 72 -4.96 -4.84 -3.67
CA ASP A 72 -6.24 -5.50 -3.46
C ASP A 72 -6.62 -6.00 -2.06
N GLN A 73 -7.72 -5.39 -1.63
CA GLN A 73 -8.81 -5.97 -0.85
C GLN A 73 -9.40 -7.16 -1.67
N PRO A 74 -10.66 -7.56 -1.50
CA PRO A 74 -11.46 -7.89 -0.33
C PRO A 74 -11.85 -9.38 -0.38
N GLU A 75 -12.41 -9.90 0.72
CA GLU A 75 -13.36 -11.03 0.82
C GLU A 75 -13.28 -11.43 2.32
N GLY A 76 -14.26 -11.20 3.18
CA GLY A 76 -15.62 -11.76 3.07
C GLY A 76 -15.58 -13.29 3.14
N PRO A 77 -16.64 -13.99 3.52
CA PRO A 77 -17.60 -13.80 4.61
C PRO A 77 -17.50 -14.98 5.60
N VAL A 78 -17.80 -14.78 6.89
CA VAL A 78 -18.08 -15.94 7.78
C VAL A 78 -19.48 -15.77 8.36
N ALA A 79 -20.40 -16.46 7.69
CA ALA A 79 -21.56 -17.05 8.32
C ALA A 79 -21.09 -17.98 9.46
N ASP A 80 -21.77 -17.98 10.59
CA ASP A 80 -22.68 -19.06 10.97
C ASP A 80 -23.21 -18.83 12.39
N ASP A 81 -24.41 -19.37 12.64
CA ASP A 81 -24.99 -19.70 13.94
C ASP A 81 -25.30 -18.54 14.92
N ALA A 82 -26.44 -18.44 15.59
CA ALA A 82 -27.70 -19.16 15.61
C ALA A 82 -28.66 -18.29 16.47
N PRO A 83 -29.98 -18.37 16.28
CA PRO A 83 -30.95 -17.60 17.03
C PRO A 83 -31.30 -18.29 18.36
N ALA A 84 -31.19 -17.56 19.47
CA ALA A 84 -31.80 -17.89 20.76
C ALA A 84 -32.62 -16.67 21.20
N GLU A 85 -33.94 -16.70 21.02
CA GLU A 85 -34.93 -17.07 22.05
C GLU A 85 -34.97 -16.08 23.21
N GLU A 86 -35.91 -15.13 23.18
CA GLU A 86 -36.57 -14.62 24.38
C GLU A 86 -38.07 -14.40 24.13
N GLU A 87 -38.86 -14.78 25.13
CA GLU A 87 -40.23 -15.27 25.10
C GLU A 87 -41.29 -14.15 25.15
N PRO A 88 -42.42 -14.26 24.42
CA PRO A 88 -43.63 -13.54 24.81
C PRO A 88 -44.38 -14.34 25.88
N ILE A 89 -44.39 -13.81 27.11
CA ILE A 89 -45.31 -14.24 28.17
C ILE A 89 -46.74 -13.98 27.69
N VAL A 90 -47.43 -15.02 27.25
CA VAL A 90 -48.89 -15.00 27.08
C VAL A 90 -49.50 -15.88 28.17
N GLU A 91 -50.15 -15.20 29.08
CA GLU A 91 -50.99 -15.68 30.16
C GLU A 91 -52.02 -16.72 29.65
N PRO A 92 -52.02 -17.98 30.16
CA PRO A 92 -53.02 -18.97 29.79
C PRO A 92 -54.32 -18.68 30.53
N ALA A 93 -55.30 -18.12 29.82
CA ALA A 93 -56.68 -18.05 30.29
C ALA A 93 -57.27 -19.48 30.40
N GLU A 94 -57.78 -19.80 31.59
CA GLU A 94 -58.49 -21.03 31.90
C GLU A 94 -59.77 -21.17 31.04
N PRO A 95 -60.00 -22.30 30.33
CA PRO A 95 -61.32 -22.58 29.78
C PRO A 95 -62.22 -23.19 30.85
N ALA A 96 -63.23 -22.43 31.26
CA ALA A 96 -64.32 -22.89 32.10
C ALA A 96 -65.04 -24.09 31.46
N SER A 97 -65.07 -25.20 32.20
CA SER A 97 -65.84 -26.39 31.90
C SER A 97 -67.33 -26.13 32.11
N GLY A 98 -68.09 -26.09 31.01
CA GLY A 98 -69.55 -25.98 31.01
C GLY A 98 -70.17 -27.14 30.25
N GLY A 99 -70.41 -28.25 30.95
CA GLY A 99 -71.14 -29.39 30.41
C GLY A 99 -72.64 -29.09 30.33
N THR A 100 -73.23 -29.27 29.15
CA THR A 100 -74.68 -29.50 29.02
C THR A 100 -74.90 -30.45 27.85
N THR A 101 -75.42 -31.63 28.14
CA THR A 101 -75.78 -32.65 27.15
C THR A 101 -77.26 -32.50 26.79
N PRO A 102 -77.62 -32.31 25.51
CA PRO A 102 -78.97 -32.61 25.03
C PRO A 102 -79.00 -33.99 24.36
N ALA A 103 -80.02 -34.77 24.72
CA ALA A 103 -80.35 -36.03 24.07
C ALA A 103 -80.96 -35.76 22.69
N GLY A 104 -80.23 -36.10 21.64
CA GLY A 104 -80.69 -36.04 20.25
C GLY A 104 -79.84 -36.93 19.36
N THR A 105 -80.27 -38.18 19.14
CA THR A 105 -79.49 -39.20 18.41
C THR A 105 -79.31 -38.89 16.92
N THR A 106 -79.96 -37.85 16.39
CA THR A 106 -79.83 -37.36 15.00
C THR A 106 -78.87 -36.17 14.86
N ASP A 107 -78.45 -35.54 15.97
CA ASP A 107 -77.60 -34.34 15.97
C ASP A 107 -76.12 -34.69 15.80
N TRP A 108 -75.71 -35.83 16.36
CA TRP A 108 -74.33 -36.34 16.29
C TRP A 108 -73.88 -36.75 14.88
N ASP A 109 -74.80 -37.23 14.04
CA ASP A 109 -74.49 -37.57 12.65
C ASP A 109 -74.18 -36.31 11.81
N ASN A 110 -74.91 -35.21 12.05
CA ASN A 110 -74.66 -33.92 11.39
C ASN A 110 -73.33 -33.33 11.86
N VAL A 111 -73.06 -33.33 13.17
CA VAL A 111 -71.78 -32.87 13.73
C VAL A 111 -70.61 -33.69 13.18
N GLY A 112 -70.77 -35.01 13.05
CA GLY A 112 -69.76 -35.87 12.44
C GLY A 112 -69.47 -35.50 10.98
N GLN A 113 -70.51 -35.18 10.19
CA GLN A 113 -70.35 -34.72 8.81
C GLN A 113 -69.67 -33.35 8.71
N GLU A 114 -69.99 -32.42 9.61
CA GLU A 114 -69.34 -31.11 9.68
C GLU A 114 -67.85 -31.24 10.03
N ILE A 115 -67.51 -32.05 11.05
CA ILE A 115 -66.12 -32.31 11.43
C ILE A 115 -65.35 -32.97 10.30
N ALA A 116 -65.93 -33.98 9.64
CA ALA A 116 -65.30 -34.64 8.49
C ALA A 116 -65.04 -33.64 7.34
N THR A 117 -65.95 -32.69 7.13
CA THR A 117 -65.79 -31.63 6.13
C THR A 117 -64.68 -30.68 6.53
N VAL A 118 -64.63 -30.21 7.78
CA VAL A 118 -63.56 -29.34 8.29
C VAL A 118 -62.20 -30.02 8.21
N LEU A 119 -62.09 -31.29 8.63
CA LEU A 119 -60.83 -32.06 8.56
C LEU A 119 -60.37 -32.26 7.11
N ARG A 120 -61.29 -32.50 6.18
CA ARG A 120 -60.96 -32.59 4.75
C ARG A 120 -60.43 -31.26 4.23
N THR A 121 -61.15 -30.17 4.49
CA THR A 121 -60.73 -28.82 4.09
C THR A 121 -59.39 -28.44 4.71
N ALA A 122 -59.17 -28.73 5.99
CA ALA A 122 -57.91 -28.48 6.66
C ALA A 122 -56.76 -29.31 6.07
N HIS A 123 -57.03 -30.56 5.68
CA HIS A 123 -56.04 -31.41 5.01
C HIS A 123 -55.68 -30.89 3.62
N GLU A 124 -56.67 -30.46 2.84
CA GLU A 124 -56.48 -29.83 1.53
C GLU A 124 -55.69 -28.52 1.67
N GLN A 125 -56.01 -27.68 2.65
CA GLN A 125 -55.27 -26.46 2.96
C GLN A 125 -53.83 -26.75 3.37
N ALA A 126 -53.60 -27.75 4.24
CA ALA A 126 -52.25 -28.14 4.64
C ALA A 126 -51.45 -28.70 3.46
N ALA A 127 -52.09 -29.43 2.53
CA ALA A 127 -51.44 -29.91 1.32
C ALA A 127 -51.06 -28.76 0.38
N SER A 128 -51.95 -27.77 0.20
CA SER A 128 -51.65 -26.55 -0.56
C SER A 128 -50.47 -25.81 0.05
N LEU A 129 -50.49 -25.56 1.36
CA LEU A 129 -49.43 -24.84 2.06
C LEU A 129 -48.07 -25.54 1.92
N ARG A 130 -48.03 -26.88 1.99
CA ARG A 130 -46.78 -27.63 1.75
C ARG A 130 -46.31 -27.52 0.30
N ALA A 131 -47.23 -27.53 -0.66
CA ALA A 131 -46.88 -27.39 -2.08
C ALA A 131 -46.36 -25.97 -2.39
N ASP A 132 -46.95 -24.96 -1.78
CA ASP A 132 -46.52 -23.56 -1.90
C ASP A 132 -45.14 -23.38 -1.25
N ALA A 133 -44.95 -23.85 -0.02
CA ALA A 133 -43.65 -23.82 0.66
C ALA A 133 -42.56 -24.58 -0.11
N ALA A 134 -42.89 -25.69 -0.78
CA ALA A 134 -41.93 -26.41 -1.62
C ALA A 134 -41.52 -25.61 -2.86
N ARG A 135 -42.44 -24.84 -3.47
CA ARG A 135 -42.10 -23.93 -4.58
C ARG A 135 -41.23 -22.77 -4.09
N ASP A 136 -41.57 -22.18 -2.95
CA ASP A 136 -40.82 -21.05 -2.39
C ASP A 136 -39.38 -21.47 -2.06
N VAL A 137 -39.17 -22.68 -1.54
CA VAL A 137 -37.82 -23.22 -1.27
C VAL A 137 -37.02 -23.43 -2.56
N GLU A 138 -37.66 -23.91 -3.62
CA GLU A 138 -36.99 -24.09 -4.91
C GLU A 138 -36.65 -22.74 -5.58
N GLU A 139 -37.56 -21.77 -5.50
CA GLU A 139 -37.31 -20.40 -5.97
C GLU A 139 -36.18 -19.73 -5.18
N LEU A 140 -36.17 -19.89 -3.85
CA LEU A 140 -35.09 -19.38 -3.01
C LEU A 140 -33.76 -20.04 -3.34
N ARG A 141 -33.75 -21.37 -3.56
CA ARG A 141 -32.55 -22.11 -3.92
C ARG A 141 -31.99 -21.64 -5.26
N THR A 142 -32.82 -21.55 -6.28
CA THR A 142 -32.41 -21.10 -7.63
C THR A 142 -31.89 -19.66 -7.60
N THR A 143 -32.53 -18.79 -6.81
CA THR A 143 -32.07 -17.40 -6.60
C THR A 143 -30.72 -17.37 -5.90
N ALA A 144 -30.55 -18.10 -4.80
CA ALA A 144 -29.29 -18.16 -4.05
C ALA A 144 -28.15 -18.75 -4.89
N GLU A 145 -28.42 -19.76 -5.72
CA GLU A 145 -27.44 -20.34 -6.65
C GLU A 145 -27.03 -19.32 -7.73
N ALA A 146 -27.98 -18.55 -8.27
CA ALA A 146 -27.69 -17.49 -9.24
C ALA A 146 -26.89 -16.34 -8.63
N GLU A 147 -27.23 -15.89 -7.41
CA GLU A 147 -26.47 -14.86 -6.69
C GLU A 147 -25.04 -15.33 -6.38
N ALA A 148 -24.88 -16.56 -5.89
CA ALA A 148 -23.56 -17.13 -5.62
C ALA A 148 -22.71 -17.25 -6.89
N GLN A 149 -23.32 -17.58 -8.03
CA GLN A 149 -22.62 -17.59 -9.32
C GLN A 149 -22.21 -16.17 -9.73
N ALA A 150 -23.11 -15.20 -9.62
CA ALA A 150 -22.82 -13.81 -9.96
C ALA A 150 -21.67 -13.24 -9.10
N THR A 151 -21.63 -13.54 -7.80
CA THR A 151 -20.52 -13.12 -6.93
C THR A 151 -19.20 -13.74 -7.34
N ARG A 152 -19.18 -15.03 -7.72
CA ARG A 152 -17.94 -15.69 -8.21
C ARG A 152 -17.46 -15.08 -9.51
N GLU A 153 -18.36 -14.83 -10.45
CA GLU A 153 -18.02 -14.20 -11.73
C GLU A 153 -17.50 -12.78 -11.54
N ALA A 154 -18.05 -12.01 -10.60
CA ALA A 154 -17.55 -10.69 -10.24
C ALA A 154 -16.13 -10.78 -9.64
N ALA A 155 -15.91 -11.67 -8.67
CA ALA A 155 -14.60 -11.85 -8.06
C ALA A 155 -13.53 -12.31 -9.09
N ASP A 156 -13.89 -13.15 -10.05
CA ASP A 156 -12.98 -13.55 -11.12
C ASP A 156 -12.66 -12.41 -12.09
N GLN A 157 -13.62 -11.52 -12.34
CA GLN A 157 -13.39 -10.30 -13.13
C GLN A 157 -12.44 -9.34 -12.40
N ASP A 158 -12.67 -9.11 -11.11
CA ASP A 158 -11.83 -8.24 -10.28
C ASP A 158 -10.39 -8.77 -10.23
N ARG A 159 -10.20 -10.08 -9.96
CA ARG A 159 -8.86 -10.71 -10.00
C ARG A 159 -8.18 -10.55 -11.36
N ALA A 160 -8.93 -10.69 -12.45
CA ALA A 160 -8.39 -10.53 -13.79
C ALA A 160 -8.02 -9.08 -14.11
N GLU A 161 -8.77 -8.10 -13.61
CA GLU A 161 -8.46 -6.67 -13.73
C GLU A 161 -7.21 -6.31 -12.92
N SER A 162 -7.18 -6.70 -11.64
CA SER A 162 -6.02 -6.54 -10.74
C SER A 162 -4.74 -7.13 -11.35
N GLN A 163 -4.81 -8.32 -11.97
CA GLN A 163 -3.67 -8.91 -12.68
C GLN A 163 -3.21 -8.10 -13.89
N ARG A 164 -4.14 -7.50 -14.66
CA ARG A 164 -3.79 -6.64 -15.80
C ARG A 164 -3.11 -5.36 -15.33
N THR A 165 -3.62 -4.74 -14.26
CA THR A 165 -3.03 -3.53 -13.68
C THR A 165 -1.61 -3.82 -13.18
N LEU A 166 -1.41 -4.92 -12.45
CA LEU A 166 -0.08 -5.32 -11.98
C LEU A 166 0.89 -5.60 -13.14
N ALA A 167 0.44 -6.29 -14.20
CA ALA A 167 1.27 -6.53 -15.37
C ALA A 167 1.67 -5.22 -16.08
N ALA A 168 0.73 -4.27 -16.21
CA ALA A 168 1.00 -2.96 -16.79
C ALA A 168 1.98 -2.13 -15.94
N ALA A 169 1.82 -2.13 -14.62
CA ALA A 169 2.74 -1.46 -13.70
C ALA A 169 4.16 -2.05 -13.77
N GLN A 170 4.28 -3.39 -13.87
CA GLN A 170 5.56 -4.06 -14.05
C GLN A 170 6.23 -3.69 -15.37
N GLU A 171 5.48 -3.64 -16.47
CA GLU A 171 6.00 -3.22 -17.78
C GLU A 171 6.49 -1.77 -17.74
N GLN A 172 5.72 -0.87 -17.12
CA GLN A 172 6.12 0.54 -16.96
C GLN A 172 7.40 0.67 -16.14
N ALA A 173 7.50 -0.01 -15.01
CA ALA A 173 8.69 0.02 -14.17
C ALA A 173 9.94 -0.48 -14.89
N LEU A 174 9.83 -1.59 -15.63
CA LEU A 174 10.94 -2.10 -16.43
C LEU A 174 11.33 -1.14 -17.56
N GLY A 175 10.35 -0.48 -18.17
CA GLY A 175 10.58 0.56 -19.19
C GLY A 175 11.37 1.72 -18.63
N LEU A 176 10.99 2.22 -17.45
CA LEU A 176 11.66 3.38 -16.87
C LEU A 176 13.07 3.06 -16.35
N VAL A 177 13.32 1.86 -15.81
CA VAL A 177 14.68 1.38 -15.50
C VAL A 177 15.55 1.28 -16.75
N ALA A 178 14.99 0.85 -17.88
CA ALA A 178 15.73 0.79 -19.15
C ALA A 178 16.08 2.19 -19.68
N ASP A 179 15.12 3.12 -19.66
CA ASP A 179 15.33 4.53 -20.02
C ASP A 179 16.41 5.17 -19.14
N ALA A 180 16.41 4.83 -17.85
CA ALA A 180 17.41 5.27 -16.91
C ALA A 180 18.82 4.77 -17.21
N GLN A 181 18.93 3.47 -17.49
CA GLN A 181 20.21 2.90 -17.89
C GLN A 181 20.75 3.56 -19.16
N GLU A 182 19.90 3.83 -20.15
CA GLU A 182 20.30 4.53 -21.37
C GLU A 182 20.79 5.96 -21.07
N ARG A 183 20.13 6.70 -20.17
CA ARG A 183 20.56 8.05 -19.80
C ARG A 183 21.88 8.04 -19.02
N VAL A 184 22.07 7.13 -18.06
CA VAL A 184 23.34 6.98 -17.34
C VAL A 184 24.48 6.64 -18.30
N ASP A 185 24.26 5.70 -19.22
CA ASP A 185 25.27 5.31 -20.21
C ASP A 185 25.64 6.49 -21.13
N ALA A 186 24.65 7.24 -21.59
CA ALA A 186 24.87 8.45 -22.39
C ALA A 186 25.63 9.54 -21.60
N MET A 187 25.32 9.73 -20.32
CA MET A 187 26.00 10.67 -19.44
C MET A 187 27.46 10.26 -19.19
N LEU A 188 27.71 8.97 -18.93
CA LEU A 188 29.05 8.42 -18.75
C LEU A 188 29.89 8.57 -20.01
N GLU A 189 29.33 8.30 -21.19
CA GLU A 189 30.07 8.46 -22.45
C GLU A 189 30.38 9.95 -22.73
N SER A 190 29.40 10.84 -22.49
CA SER A 190 29.62 12.30 -22.56
C SER A 190 30.71 12.77 -21.58
N SER A 191 30.72 12.22 -20.36
CA SER A 191 31.69 12.55 -19.31
C SER A 191 33.10 12.09 -19.70
N LYS A 192 33.22 10.87 -20.24
CA LYS A 192 34.50 10.33 -20.74
C LYS A 192 35.06 11.16 -21.88
N GLU A 193 34.23 11.55 -22.85
CA GLU A 193 34.70 12.35 -23.99
C GLU A 193 35.16 13.74 -23.52
N ARG A 194 34.41 14.38 -22.60
CA ARG A 194 34.84 15.65 -21.98
C ARG A 194 36.16 15.51 -21.23
N ALA A 195 36.28 14.49 -20.38
CA ALA A 195 37.50 14.24 -19.62
C ALA A 195 38.70 13.96 -20.55
N ARG A 196 38.47 13.27 -21.67
CA ARG A 196 39.51 13.02 -22.67
C ARG A 196 39.97 14.31 -23.34
N VAL A 197 39.03 15.15 -23.81
CA VAL A 197 39.36 16.43 -24.43
C VAL A 197 40.11 17.35 -23.47
N GLU A 198 39.69 17.41 -22.20
CA GLU A 198 40.36 18.18 -21.16
C GLU A 198 41.77 17.62 -20.86
N ALA A 199 41.92 16.30 -20.77
CA ALA A 199 43.21 15.66 -20.58
C ALA A 199 44.16 15.96 -21.76
N GLU A 200 43.69 15.83 -23.00
CA GLU A 200 44.47 16.15 -24.21
C GLU A 200 44.88 17.64 -24.23
N ALA A 201 43.98 18.54 -23.84
CA ALA A 201 44.27 19.98 -23.71
C ALA A 201 45.33 20.24 -22.62
N SER A 202 45.23 19.59 -21.46
CA SER A 202 46.20 19.73 -20.37
C SER A 202 47.59 19.22 -20.77
N VAL A 203 47.67 18.13 -21.53
CA VAL A 203 48.93 17.59 -22.05
C VAL A 203 49.55 18.55 -23.06
N ALA A 204 48.74 19.13 -23.95
CA ALA A 204 49.21 20.14 -24.89
C ALA A 204 49.75 21.39 -24.18
N GLU A 205 49.05 21.85 -23.14
CA GLU A 205 49.47 22.99 -22.33
C GLU A 205 50.79 22.71 -21.61
N LEU A 206 50.90 21.59 -20.90
CA LEU A 206 52.13 21.19 -20.21
C LEU A 206 53.31 21.05 -21.19
N THR A 207 53.06 20.52 -22.38
CA THR A 207 54.07 20.41 -23.45
C THR A 207 54.55 21.80 -23.89
N ALA A 208 53.64 22.76 -24.06
CA ALA A 208 53.98 24.13 -24.40
C ALA A 208 54.78 24.82 -23.28
N GLN A 209 54.42 24.61 -22.01
CA GLN A 209 55.15 25.14 -20.86
C GLN A 209 56.57 24.56 -20.77
N ILE A 210 56.75 23.25 -21.03
CA ILE A 210 58.08 22.62 -21.08
C ILE A 210 58.93 23.24 -22.19
N ALA A 211 58.36 23.49 -23.37
CA ALA A 211 59.07 24.15 -24.46
C ALA A 211 59.53 25.56 -24.07
N GLN A 212 58.65 26.36 -23.46
CA GLN A 212 58.98 27.70 -22.96
C GLN A 212 60.09 27.68 -21.89
N LEU A 213 60.02 26.76 -20.92
CA LEU A 213 61.05 26.62 -19.89
C LEU A 213 62.40 26.17 -20.48
N THR A 214 62.36 25.36 -21.53
CA THR A 214 63.56 24.93 -22.25
C THR A 214 64.21 26.10 -22.99
N GLU A 215 63.41 26.91 -23.68
CA GLU A 215 63.87 28.13 -24.36
C GLU A 215 64.46 29.14 -23.36
N ALA A 216 63.75 29.42 -22.26
CA ALA A 216 64.24 30.32 -21.21
C ALA A 216 65.54 29.83 -20.56
N ARG A 217 65.70 28.51 -20.38
CA ARG A 217 66.95 27.90 -19.90
C ARG A 217 68.09 28.12 -20.89
N ASP A 218 67.84 27.92 -22.18
CA ASP A 218 68.85 28.05 -23.23
C ASP A 218 69.30 29.50 -23.41
N GLU A 219 68.36 30.46 -23.34
CA GLU A 219 68.65 31.89 -23.29
C GLU A 219 69.50 32.28 -22.08
N ALA A 220 69.16 31.76 -20.88
CA ALA A 220 69.95 32.01 -19.67
C ALA A 220 71.36 31.44 -19.78
N ALA A 221 71.52 30.25 -20.37
CA ALA A 221 72.83 29.63 -20.61
C ALA A 221 73.69 30.46 -21.61
N ALA A 222 73.06 30.99 -22.66
CA ALA A 222 73.72 31.89 -23.61
C ALA A 222 74.16 33.20 -22.93
N ALA A 223 73.29 33.80 -22.10
CA ALA A 223 73.59 35.02 -21.36
C ALA A 223 74.75 34.84 -20.36
N LEU A 224 74.83 33.68 -19.69
CA LEU A 224 75.96 33.35 -18.81
C LEU A 224 77.28 33.19 -19.58
N THR A 225 77.24 32.59 -20.77
CA THR A 225 78.41 32.44 -21.65
C THR A 225 78.92 33.82 -22.11
N GLU A 226 78.01 34.69 -22.51
CA GLU A 226 78.30 36.07 -22.89
C GLU A 226 78.89 36.87 -21.71
N LEU A 227 78.30 36.77 -20.52
CA LEU A 227 78.82 37.41 -19.30
C LEU A 227 80.24 36.93 -18.98
N ARG A 228 80.49 35.62 -19.09
CA ARG A 228 81.82 35.05 -18.90
C ARG A 228 82.83 35.62 -19.90
N SER A 229 82.49 35.68 -21.19
CA SER A 229 83.36 36.27 -22.22
C SER A 229 83.70 37.72 -21.88
N ARG A 230 82.70 38.52 -21.47
CA ARG A 230 82.94 39.94 -21.08
C ARG A 230 83.85 40.07 -19.86
N ILE A 231 83.71 39.18 -18.88
CA ILE A 231 84.60 39.17 -17.70
C ILE A 231 86.03 38.81 -18.13
N ASP A 232 86.20 37.80 -18.98
CA ASP A 232 87.51 37.39 -19.49
C ASP A 232 88.18 38.54 -20.30
N ASP A 233 87.42 39.26 -21.12
CA ASP A 233 87.89 40.44 -21.86
C ASP A 233 88.27 41.61 -20.92
N ALA A 234 87.47 41.87 -19.89
CA ALA A 234 87.74 42.92 -18.90
C ALA A 234 89.01 42.61 -18.07
N ILE A 235 89.24 41.35 -17.72
CA ILE A 235 90.45 40.91 -17.03
C ILE A 235 91.66 41.02 -17.96
N GLY A 236 91.53 40.59 -19.21
CA GLY A 236 92.59 40.66 -20.21
C GLY A 236 93.02 42.10 -20.52
N SER A 237 92.09 43.03 -20.61
CA SER A 237 92.37 44.45 -20.83
C SER A 237 92.98 45.15 -19.62
N ALA A 238 92.56 44.80 -18.39
CA ALA A 238 93.14 45.36 -17.17
C ALA A 238 94.59 44.92 -16.90
N GLY A 239 95.01 43.74 -17.35
CA GLY A 239 96.38 43.24 -17.19
C GLY A 239 97.41 43.83 -18.17
N ALA A 240 96.97 44.56 -19.20
CA ALA A 240 97.84 45.14 -20.23
C ALA A 240 98.15 46.64 -20.03
N ALA A 241 97.53 47.28 -19.04
CA ALA A 241 97.73 48.68 -18.66
C ALA A 241 98.68 48.82 -17.47
#